data_AF-A0AA42EAU8-F1
#
_entry.id   AF-A0AA42EAU8-F1
#
_cell.length_a   1.000
_cell.length_b   1.000
_cell.length_c   1.000
_cell.angle_alpha   90.00
_cell.angle_beta   90.00
_cell.angle_gamma   90.00
#
_symmetry.space_group_name_H-M   'P 1'
#
loop_
_entity.id
_entity.type
_entity.pdbx_description
1 polymer ?
#
loop_
_entity_poly.entity_id
_entity_poly.type
_entity_poly.pdbx_seq_one_letter_code
_entity_poly.pdbx_strand_id
1 'polypeptide(L)' 'MTQPQDHDEDDDEGDGSRRTTNIVLAIFFLAVVAAGYWLVDAMVAQRRADDCAAQGRRNCGAPVVVPPPR' A
#
# COMPACT_ATOMS: atom_id res chain seq x y z
N MET A 1 -4.59 57.97 16.08
CA MET A 1 -5.47 57.91 14.89
C MET A 1 -5.84 56.45 14.74
N THR A 2 -7.06 56.08 15.12
CA THR A 2 -7.58 54.72 14.95
C THR A 2 -8.32 54.66 13.62
N GLN A 3 -7.94 53.75 12.73
CA GLN A 3 -8.64 53.38 11.51
C GLN A 3 -8.25 51.92 11.15
N PRO A 4 -9.21 51.09 10.69
CA PRO A 4 -9.63 49.85 11.34
C PRO A 4 -8.77 48.65 10.92
N GLN A 5 -8.77 47.62 11.75
CA GLN A 5 -8.41 46.29 11.28
C GLN A 5 -9.70 45.73 10.67
N ASP A 6 -9.84 45.86 9.34
CA ASP A 6 -10.76 45.04 8.57
C ASP A 6 -10.27 43.59 8.72
N HIS A 7 -10.83 42.94 9.72
CA HIS A 7 -10.65 41.54 10.07
C HIS A 7 -11.95 40.87 9.65
N ASP A 8 -12.02 40.38 8.42
CA ASP A 8 -13.02 39.49 7.82
C ASP A 8 -12.47 39.32 6.37
N GLU A 9 -11.92 38.20 5.85
CA GLU A 9 -12.54 36.88 5.65
C GLU A 9 -11.50 35.73 5.41
N ASP A 10 -10.19 35.95 5.54
CA ASP A 10 -9.17 34.96 5.10
C ASP A 10 -8.45 34.20 6.26
N ASP A 11 -8.92 34.31 7.51
CA ASP A 11 -8.26 33.64 8.65
C ASP A 11 -8.59 32.13 8.76
N ASP A 12 -9.62 31.63 8.07
CA ASP A 12 -9.98 30.19 8.05
C ASP A 12 -9.11 29.36 7.07
N GLU A 13 -8.44 30.02 6.12
CA GLU A 13 -7.71 29.35 5.05
C GLU A 13 -6.33 28.86 5.50
N GLY A 14 -5.75 29.51 6.51
CA GLY A 14 -4.44 29.19 7.08
C GLY A 14 -4.40 27.94 7.97
N ASP A 15 -5.46 27.67 8.74
CA ASP A 15 -5.55 26.50 9.63
C ASP A 15 -6.05 25.25 8.89
N GLY A 16 -7.02 25.44 7.98
CA GLY A 16 -7.52 24.39 7.10
C GLY A 16 -6.43 23.79 6.22
N SER A 17 -5.65 24.64 5.54
CA SER A 17 -4.64 24.19 4.57
C SER A 17 -3.55 23.28 5.17
N ARG A 18 -3.17 23.51 6.44
CA ARG A 18 -2.23 22.65 7.19
C ARG A 18 -2.83 21.30 7.52
N ARG A 19 -4.10 21.27 7.95
CA ARG A 19 -4.83 20.02 8.24
C ARG A 19 -5.02 19.20 6.96
N THR A 20 -5.43 19.83 5.87
CA THR A 20 -5.61 19.16 4.57
C THR A 20 -4.29 18.59 4.07
N THR A 21 -3.20 19.36 4.15
CA THR A 21 -1.86 18.88 3.78
C THR A 21 -1.43 17.66 4.59
N ASN A 22 -1.63 17.68 5.91
CA ASN A 22 -1.29 16.54 6.77
C ASN A 22 -2.15 15.30 6.44
N ILE A 23 -3.46 15.49 6.19
CA ILE A 23 -4.36 14.39 5.78
C ILE A 23 -3.89 13.77 4.46
N VAL A 24 -3.54 14.59 3.47
CA VAL A 24 -3.05 14.11 2.17
C VAL A 24 -1.75 13.30 2.35
N LEU A 25 -0.81 13.79 3.15
CA LEU A 25 0.44 13.07 3.46
C LEU A 25 0.17 11.73 4.16
N ALA A 26 -0.77 11.69 5.11
CA ALA A 26 -1.15 10.46 5.79
C ALA A 26 -1.76 9.43 4.82
N ILE A 27 -2.67 9.87 3.94
CA ILE A 27 -3.27 9.01 2.91
C ILE A 27 -2.18 8.48 1.95
N PHE A 28 -1.28 9.35 1.50
CA PHE A 28 -0.18 8.96 0.63
C PHE A 28 0.73 7.92 1.30
N PHE A 29 1.08 8.13 2.57
CA PHE A 29 1.87 7.17 3.34
C PHE A 29 1.17 5.80 3.43
N LEU A 30 -0.12 5.78 3.77
CA LEU A 30 -0.91 4.55 3.83
C LEU A 30 -0.97 3.85 2.46
N ALA A 31 -1.11 4.60 1.37
CA ALA A 31 -1.10 4.06 0.02
C ALA A 31 0.26 3.40 -0.31
N VAL A 32 1.38 4.04 0.06
CA VAL A 32 2.73 3.46 -0.14
C VAL A 32 2.91 2.19 0.69
N VAL A 33 2.49 2.17 1.95
CA VAL A 33 2.58 0.98 2.81
C VAL A 33 1.72 -0.16 2.26
N ALA A 34 0.49 0.12 1.83
CA ALA A 34 -0.39 -0.88 1.23
C ALA A 34 0.19 -1.43 -0.09
N ALA A 35 0.73 -0.55 -0.93
CA ALA A 35 1.41 -0.95 -2.16
C ALA A 35 2.65 -1.81 -1.87
N GLY A 36 3.44 -1.45 -0.88
CA GLY A 36 4.59 -2.24 -0.43
C GLY A 36 4.19 -3.63 0.06
N TYR A 37 3.15 -3.72 0.88
CA TYR A 37 2.61 -5.00 1.36
C TYR A 37 2.13 -5.87 0.19
N TRP A 38 1.38 -5.29 -0.74
CA TRP A 38 0.90 -5.97 -1.94
C TRP A 38 2.04 -6.46 -2.84
N LEU A 39 3.09 -5.64 -3.01
CA LEU A 39 4.28 -6.01 -3.78
C LEU A 39 5.04 -7.18 -3.14
N VAL A 40 5.15 -7.22 -1.82
CA VAL A 40 5.78 -8.35 -1.11
C VAL A 40 4.97 -9.62 -1.31
N ASP A 41 3.65 -9.57 -1.18
CA ASP A 41 2.77 -10.73 -1.41
C ASP A 41 2.90 -11.26 -2.85
N ALA A 42 2.92 -10.36 -3.84
CA ALA A 42 3.13 -10.70 -5.24
C ALA A 42 4.51 -11.34 -5.50
N MET A 43 5.58 -10.81 -4.88
CA MET A 43 6.93 -11.37 -5.03
C MET A 43 7.09 -12.74 -4.36
N VAL A 44 6.39 -13.00 -3.25
CA VAL A 44 6.46 -14.28 -2.54
C VAL A 44 5.87 -15.42 -3.40
N ALA A 45 4.87 -15.14 -4.24
CA ALA A 45 4.30 -16.14 -5.14
C ALA A 45 5.32 -16.66 -6.17
N GLN A 46 6.23 -15.81 -6.66
CA GLN A 46 7.29 -16.21 -7.60
C GLN A 46 8.40 -16.99 -6.90
N ARG A 47 8.89 -16.50 -5.75
CA ARG A 47 9.99 -17.13 -5.01
C ARG A 47 9.68 -18.56 -4.58
N ARG A 48 8.42 -18.88 -4.26
CA ARG A 48 8.02 -20.24 -3.90
C ARG A 48 8.21 -21.25 -5.03
N ALA A 49 8.05 -20.83 -6.29
CA ALA A 49 8.28 -21.69 -7.44
C ALA A 49 9.79 -21.94 -7.64
N ASP A 50 10.60 -20.89 -7.52
CA ASP A 50 12.06 -20.95 -7.64
C ASP A 50 12.69 -21.79 -6.52
N ASP A 51 12.29 -21.56 -5.26
CA ASP A 51 12.76 -22.34 -4.11
C ASP A 51 12.43 -23.83 -4.24
N CYS A 52 11.30 -24.15 -4.85
CA CYS A 52 10.87 -25.53 -5.02
C CYS A 52 11.59 -26.22 -6.19
N ALA A 53 11.86 -25.49 -7.28
CA ALA A 53 12.72 -25.94 -8.37
C ALA A 53 14.18 -26.13 -7.91
N ALA A 54 14.71 -25.20 -7.12
CA ALA A 54 16.06 -25.27 -6.55
C ALA A 54 16.24 -26.44 -5.58
N GLN A 55 15.18 -26.84 -4.86
CA GLN A 55 15.17 -28.02 -3.98
C GLN A 55 15.04 -29.36 -4.73
N GLY A 56 14.98 -29.36 -6.07
CA GLY A 56 14.92 -30.58 -6.88
C GLY A 56 13.61 -31.38 -6.75
N ARG A 57 12.59 -30.79 -6.12
CA ARG A 57 11.25 -31.39 -5.98
C ARG A 57 10.50 -31.25 -7.30
N ARG A 58 9.87 -32.34 -7.77
CA ARG A 58 9.05 -32.33 -9.00
C ARG A 58 7.56 -32.02 -8.76
N ASN A 59 7.15 -31.88 -7.50
CA ASN A 59 5.76 -31.60 -7.09
C ASN A 59 5.65 -30.17 -6.51
N CYS A 60 5.96 -29.16 -7.31
CA CYS A 60 6.01 -27.76 -6.88
C CYS A 60 4.76 -26.94 -7.25
N GLY A 61 3.72 -27.61 -7.77
CA GLY A 61 2.41 -27.03 -8.04
C GLY A 61 1.31 -27.69 -7.18
N ALA A 62 0.07 -27.21 -7.36
CA ALA A 62 -1.13 -27.83 -6.77
C ALA A 62 -1.07 -29.36 -6.91
N PRO A 63 -1.51 -30.12 -5.88
CA PRO A 63 -1.40 -31.57 -5.88
C PRO A 63 -1.99 -32.11 -7.18
N VAL A 64 -1.14 -32.72 -8.02
CA VAL A 64 -1.61 -33.44 -9.20
C VAL A 64 -2.50 -34.55 -8.66
N VAL A 65 -3.82 -34.36 -8.79
CA VAL A 65 -4.81 -35.39 -8.51
C VAL A 65 -4.61 -36.46 -9.58
N VAL A 66 -3.75 -37.43 -9.28
CA VAL A 66 -3.63 -38.65 -10.08
C VAL A 66 -4.86 -39.52 -9.75
N PRO A 67 -5.71 -39.83 -10.75
CA PRO A 67 -6.81 -40.76 -10.53
C PRO A 67 -6.26 -42.14 -10.12
N PRO A 68 -6.93 -42.86 -9.20
CA PRO A 68 -6.45 -44.17 -8.77
C PRO A 68 -6.39 -45.15 -9.95
N PRO A 69 -5.33 -45.99 -10.05
CA PRO A 69 -5.25 -47.03 -11.06
C PRO A 69 -6.38 -48.06 -10.83
N ARG A 70 -7.06 -48.43 -11.92
CA ARG A 70 -8.09 -49.48 -11.94
C ARG A 70 -7.47 -50.87 -11.94
#